data_AF-A0A932K996-F1
#
_entry.id   AF-A0A932K996-F1
#
_cell.length_a   1.000
_cell.length_b   1.000
_cell.length_c   1.000
_cell.angle_alpha   90.00
_cell.angle_beta   90.00
_cell.angle_gamma   90.00
#
_symmetry.space_group_name_H-M   'P 1'
#
loop_
_entity.id
_entity.type
_entity.pdbx_description
1 polymer ?
#
loop_
_entity_poly.entity_id
_entity_poly.type
_entity_poly.pdbx_seq_one_letter_code
_entity_poly.pdbx_strand_id
1 'polypeptide(L)'
;MAGKTINGKQPTLVVLQLVGANDYLNTVIPYSNPLYYDNRPTVRIPEDQVLHLDNQLGFHPNMRTVKRLYDEGKVAIINGIGYPSPNYSHFRSMDIWYTCEPEKVSSEGWLGKAVRDLDPKGENVLTAVNFGRGMPRALSLSGVPVASVAQLDTYGVLSSLSGPTRPIAMETFTRMYTGPEAGDEVMRYMGQTGLDAQKGADILRSAVTKYASTVKYPEGNPIAASLKAAAQVKLANLGTRLFYTAHGSFDTHASELP
;
A
#
# COMPACT_ATOMS: atom_id res chain seq x y z
N MET A 1 -3.93 21.19 -10.29
CA MET A 1 -5.10 20.79 -11.11
C MET A 1 -6.19 20.30 -10.17
N ALA A 2 -7.38 20.89 -10.17
CA ALA A 2 -8.50 20.35 -9.41
C ALA A 2 -8.86 18.98 -10.01
N GLY A 3 -8.50 17.90 -9.30
CA GLY A 3 -8.68 16.53 -9.77
C GLY A 3 -10.15 16.23 -10.10
N LYS A 4 -10.36 15.54 -11.23
CA LYS A 4 -11.67 15.09 -11.71
C LYS A 4 -12.41 14.40 -10.56
N THR A 5 -13.59 14.90 -10.21
CA THR A 5 -14.46 14.25 -9.22
C THR A 5 -15.24 13.13 -9.89
N ILE A 6 -15.46 12.04 -9.16
CA ILE A 6 -16.34 10.94 -9.56
C ILE A 6 -17.55 11.00 -8.64
N ASN A 7 -18.74 11.22 -9.19
CA ASN A 7 -19.99 11.38 -8.43
C ASN A 7 -19.90 12.42 -7.30
N GLY A 8 -19.28 13.57 -7.59
CA GLY A 8 -19.10 14.66 -6.62
C GLY A 8 -18.08 14.39 -5.52
N LYS A 9 -17.39 13.25 -5.55
CA LYS A 9 -16.34 12.89 -4.58
C LYS A 9 -14.98 12.88 -5.25
N GLN A 10 -13.97 13.29 -4.47
CA GLN A 10 -12.59 13.15 -4.86
C GLN A 10 -12.22 11.64 -4.93
N PRO A 11 -11.63 11.16 -6.04
CA PRO A 11 -11.27 9.76 -6.16
C PRO A 11 -10.21 9.37 -5.14
N THR A 12 -10.31 8.14 -4.64
CA THR A 12 -9.34 7.52 -3.73
C THR A 12 -8.74 6.30 -4.41
N LEU A 13 -7.42 6.15 -4.30
CA LEU A 13 -6.70 4.98 -4.74
C LEU A 13 -6.39 4.08 -3.55
N VAL A 14 -6.65 2.77 -3.69
CA VAL A 14 -6.16 1.75 -2.76
C VAL A 14 -5.22 0.84 -3.54
N VAL A 15 -3.95 0.82 -3.15
CA VAL A 15 -2.92 -0.04 -3.73
C VAL A 15 -2.72 -1.24 -2.82
N LEU A 16 -3.01 -2.43 -3.34
CA LEU A 16 -2.66 -3.71 -2.74
C LEU A 16 -1.49 -4.29 -3.52
N GLN A 17 -0.32 -4.34 -2.90
CA GLN A 17 0.84 -5.01 -3.48
C GLN A 17 0.83 -6.51 -3.14
N LEU A 18 1.04 -7.36 -4.15
CA LEU A 18 1.32 -8.78 -3.94
C LEU A 18 2.84 -8.97 -3.90
N VAL A 19 3.41 -9.06 -2.70
CA VAL A 19 4.86 -9.04 -2.45
C VAL A 19 5.46 -10.43 -2.55
N GLY A 20 6.64 -10.54 -3.16
CA GLY A 20 7.37 -11.81 -3.27
C GLY A 20 7.10 -12.57 -4.56
N ALA A 21 6.88 -11.87 -5.68
CA ALA A 21 6.67 -12.49 -6.99
C ALA A 21 5.43 -13.40 -7.08
N ASN A 22 4.25 -12.84 -6.79
CA ASN A 22 2.99 -13.51 -7.10
C ASN A 22 2.96 -13.99 -8.56
N ASP A 23 2.68 -15.27 -8.74
CA ASP A 23 2.64 -15.93 -10.04
C ASP A 23 1.47 -15.43 -10.88
N TYR A 24 1.74 -14.40 -11.69
CA TYR A 24 0.71 -13.73 -12.48
C TYR A 24 0.10 -14.66 -13.53
N LEU A 25 0.84 -15.65 -14.03
CA LEU A 25 0.35 -16.62 -15.01
C LEU A 25 -0.62 -17.64 -14.41
N ASN A 26 -0.61 -17.84 -13.09
CA ASN A 26 -1.68 -18.54 -12.38
C ASN A 26 -2.75 -17.61 -11.82
N THR A 27 -2.56 -16.29 -11.86
CA THR A 27 -3.58 -15.31 -11.47
C THR A 27 -4.49 -14.98 -12.65
N VAL A 28 -3.89 -14.59 -13.78
CA VAL A 28 -4.52 -14.37 -15.08
C VAL A 28 -3.89 -15.35 -16.07
N ILE A 29 -4.60 -16.45 -16.30
CA ILE A 29 -4.14 -17.63 -17.01
C ILE A 29 -4.36 -17.45 -18.51
N PRO A 30 -3.30 -17.48 -19.34
CA PRO A 30 -3.42 -17.53 -20.79
C PRO A 30 -3.75 -18.96 -21.25
N TYR A 31 -4.96 -19.41 -20.93
CA TYR A 31 -5.36 -20.83 -21.05
C TYR A 31 -5.44 -21.31 -22.51
N SER A 32 -5.50 -20.41 -23.49
CA SER A 32 -5.44 -20.80 -24.91
C SER A 32 -4.02 -20.93 -25.45
N ASN A 33 -2.99 -20.64 -24.64
CA ASN A 33 -1.60 -20.64 -25.07
C ASN A 33 -0.89 -21.95 -24.68
N PRO A 34 -0.48 -22.80 -25.65
CA PRO A 34 0.17 -24.08 -25.35
C PRO A 34 1.46 -23.92 -24.55
N LEU A 35 2.19 -22.81 -24.72
CA LEU A 35 3.42 -22.54 -23.98
C LEU A 35 3.19 -22.45 -22.47
N TYR A 36 1.99 -22.06 -22.01
CA TYR A 36 1.65 -22.08 -20.59
C TYR A 36 1.67 -23.51 -20.06
N TYR A 37 1.11 -24.47 -20.79
CA TYR A 37 1.04 -25.87 -20.37
C TYR A 37 2.38 -26.58 -20.51
N ASP A 38 3.12 -26.30 -21.58
CA ASP A 38 4.41 -26.94 -21.87
C ASP A 38 5.49 -26.52 -20.88
N ASN A 39 5.52 -25.23 -20.50
CA ASN A 39 6.56 -24.69 -19.63
C ASN A 39 6.21 -24.76 -18.13
N ARG A 40 5.02 -25.23 -17.76
CA ARG A 40 4.54 -25.24 -16.35
C ARG A 40 3.93 -26.57 -15.93
N PRO A 41 4.57 -27.72 -16.19
CA PRO A 41 3.98 -29.05 -15.96
C PRO A 41 3.55 -29.30 -14.51
N THR A 42 4.22 -28.67 -13.54
CA THR A 42 3.98 -28.85 -12.09
C THR A 42 2.94 -27.90 -11.50
N VAL A 43 2.75 -26.73 -12.10
CA VAL A 43 1.94 -25.64 -11.51
C VAL A 43 0.82 -25.13 -12.44
N ARG A 44 0.72 -25.64 -13.66
CA ARG A 44 -0.36 -25.28 -14.59
C ARG A 44 -1.74 -25.63 -14.03
N ILE A 45 -2.71 -24.77 -14.29
CA ILE A 45 -4.12 -25.00 -14.02
C ILE A 45 -4.76 -25.64 -15.25
N PRO A 46 -5.42 -26.81 -15.12
CA PRO A 46 -6.19 -27.41 -16.21
C PRO A 46 -7.23 -26.46 -16.78
N GLU A 47 -7.40 -26.44 -18.11
CA GLU A 47 -8.33 -25.53 -18.80
C GLU A 47 -9.76 -25.61 -18.25
N ASP A 48 -10.24 -26.82 -17.94
CA ASP A 48 -11.58 -27.08 -17.40
C ASP A 48 -11.81 -26.48 -15.99
N GLN A 49 -10.76 -26.06 -15.30
CA GLN A 49 -10.83 -25.38 -14.00
C GLN A 49 -10.71 -23.86 -14.10
N VAL A 50 -10.33 -23.33 -15.27
CA VAL A 50 -10.10 -21.91 -15.48
C VAL A 50 -11.43 -21.14 -15.49
N LEU A 51 -11.47 -19.98 -14.83
CA LEU A 51 -12.61 -19.08 -14.91
C LEU A 51 -12.47 -18.16 -16.13
N HIS A 52 -13.01 -18.59 -17.28
CA HIS A 52 -12.82 -17.89 -18.57
C HIS A 52 -13.32 -16.43 -18.53
N LEU A 53 -12.47 -15.50 -18.99
CA LEU A 53 -12.79 -14.08 -19.15
C LEU A 53 -13.17 -13.77 -20.60
N ASP A 54 -12.42 -14.35 -21.53
CA ASP A 54 -12.65 -14.33 -22.97
C ASP A 54 -12.14 -15.64 -23.57
N ASN A 55 -11.81 -15.67 -24.87
CA ASN A 55 -11.30 -16.85 -25.58
C ASN A 55 -9.80 -17.14 -25.37
N GLN A 56 -9.09 -16.33 -24.58
CA GLN A 56 -7.64 -16.40 -24.42
C GLN A 56 -7.20 -16.41 -22.95
N LEU A 57 -7.89 -15.64 -22.10
CA LEU A 57 -7.54 -15.38 -20.72
C LEU A 57 -8.62 -15.86 -19.77
N GLY A 58 -8.20 -16.31 -18.59
CA GLY A 58 -9.10 -16.68 -17.51
C GLY A 58 -8.48 -16.41 -16.15
N PHE A 59 -9.29 -16.41 -15.10
CA PHE A 59 -8.77 -16.33 -13.73
C PHE A 59 -8.54 -17.71 -13.11
N HIS A 60 -7.69 -17.74 -12.09
CA HIS A 60 -7.55 -18.89 -11.19
C HIS A 60 -8.92 -19.35 -10.63
N PRO A 61 -9.15 -20.66 -10.42
CA PRO A 61 -10.41 -21.18 -9.84
C PRO A 61 -10.79 -20.57 -8.48
N ASN A 62 -9.81 -20.10 -7.69
CA ASN A 62 -10.04 -19.45 -6.40
C ASN A 62 -10.49 -17.97 -6.51
N MET A 63 -10.47 -17.39 -7.71
CA MET A 63 -10.82 -15.98 -7.93
C MET A 63 -12.29 -15.77 -8.31
N ARG A 64 -13.20 -16.68 -7.95
CA ARG A 64 -14.65 -16.58 -8.27
C ARG A 64 -15.26 -15.24 -7.86
N THR A 65 -14.86 -14.71 -6.70
CA THR A 65 -15.34 -13.39 -6.24
C THR A 65 -14.85 -12.25 -7.13
N VAL A 66 -13.61 -12.30 -7.61
CA VAL A 66 -13.05 -11.30 -8.53
C VAL A 66 -13.66 -11.46 -9.92
N LYS A 67 -13.88 -12.70 -10.37
CA LYS A 67 -14.57 -13.00 -11.63
C LYS A 67 -15.96 -12.37 -11.67
N ARG A 68 -16.73 -12.49 -10.59
CA ARG A 68 -18.04 -11.81 -10.50
C ARG A 68 -17.90 -10.29 -10.65
N LEU A 69 -16.90 -9.66 -10.02
CA LEU A 69 -16.66 -8.22 -10.17
C LEU A 69 -16.24 -7.85 -11.60
N TYR A 70 -15.48 -8.71 -12.28
CA TYR A 70 -15.14 -8.54 -13.69
C TYR A 70 -16.39 -8.59 -14.58
N ASP A 71 -17.27 -9.56 -14.37
CA ASP A 71 -18.52 -9.70 -15.10
C ASP A 71 -19.48 -8.50 -14.88
N GLU A 72 -19.38 -7.85 -13.71
CA GLU A 72 -20.07 -6.61 -13.39
C GLU A 72 -19.39 -5.35 -13.97
N GLY A 73 -18.29 -5.48 -14.73
CA GLY A 73 -17.53 -4.36 -15.30
C GLY A 73 -16.70 -3.56 -14.28
N LYS A 74 -16.41 -4.13 -13.11
CA LYS A 74 -15.70 -3.46 -12.00
C LYS A 74 -14.22 -3.82 -11.89
N VAL A 75 -13.73 -4.70 -12.76
CA VAL A 75 -12.32 -5.11 -12.80
C VAL A 75 -11.80 -4.90 -14.20
N ALA A 76 -10.62 -4.28 -14.30
CA ALA A 76 -9.84 -4.19 -15.52
C ALA A 76 -8.50 -4.91 -15.30
N ILE A 77 -8.03 -5.59 -16.35
CA ILE A 77 -6.73 -6.27 -16.36
C ILE A 77 -5.84 -5.50 -17.32
N ILE A 78 -4.63 -5.15 -16.88
CA ILE A 78 -3.65 -4.48 -17.71
C ILE A 78 -2.41 -5.37 -17.76
N ASN A 79 -2.27 -6.11 -18.86
CA ASN A 79 -1.13 -6.99 -19.13
C ASN A 79 0.02 -6.21 -19.79
N GLY A 80 1.21 -6.81 -19.80
CA GLY A 80 2.37 -6.25 -20.49
C GLY A 80 3.00 -5.04 -19.79
N ILE A 81 2.71 -4.83 -18.50
CA ILE A 81 3.39 -3.81 -17.71
C ILE A 81 4.78 -4.33 -17.32
N GLY A 82 5.81 -3.63 -17.76
CA GLY A 82 7.20 -3.97 -17.51
C GLY A 82 8.12 -2.85 -18.02
N TYR A 83 9.40 -3.17 -18.16
CA TYR A 83 10.42 -2.26 -18.66
C TYR A 83 11.27 -2.99 -19.73
N PRO A 84 11.78 -2.29 -20.78
CA PRO A 84 12.31 -2.92 -21.99
C PRO A 84 13.49 -3.87 -21.79
N SER A 85 14.29 -3.65 -20.75
CA SER A 85 15.48 -4.45 -20.43
C SER A 85 15.36 -5.00 -19.01
N PRO A 86 14.71 -6.17 -18.82
CA PRO A 86 14.53 -6.79 -17.52
C PRO A 86 15.85 -7.00 -16.78
N ASN A 87 15.86 -6.69 -15.49
CA ASN A 87 16.98 -6.97 -14.61
C ASN A 87 16.74 -8.29 -13.86
N TYR A 88 17.73 -9.17 -13.83
CA TYR A 88 17.68 -10.44 -13.10
C TYR A 88 17.83 -10.29 -11.57
N SER A 89 18.13 -9.09 -11.07
CA SER A 89 18.17 -8.78 -9.65
C SER A 89 16.77 -8.50 -9.11
N HIS A 90 16.35 -9.31 -8.14
CA HIS A 90 15.09 -9.14 -7.41
C HIS A 90 15.00 -7.75 -6.74
N PHE A 91 16.06 -7.32 -6.03
CA PHE A 91 16.10 -6.02 -5.35
C PHE A 91 15.96 -4.86 -6.32
N ARG A 92 16.72 -4.88 -7.43
CA ARG A 92 16.63 -3.82 -8.42
C ARG A 92 15.28 -3.80 -9.13
N SER A 93 14.73 -4.96 -9.49
CA SER A 93 13.39 -5.06 -10.08
C SER A 93 12.31 -4.47 -9.18
N MET A 94 12.35 -4.75 -7.87
CA MET A 94 11.43 -4.13 -6.91
C MET A 94 11.61 -2.61 -6.84
N ASP A 95 12.85 -2.12 -6.81
CA ASP A 95 13.14 -0.69 -6.81
C ASP A 95 12.58 0.01 -8.05
N ILE A 96 12.70 -0.59 -9.23
CA ILE A 96 12.13 -0.07 -10.48
C ILE A 96 10.61 0.02 -10.37
N TRP A 97 9.94 -1.04 -9.87
CA TRP A 97 8.50 -1.03 -9.66
C TRP A 97 8.03 0.06 -8.67
N TYR A 98 8.82 0.32 -7.62
CA TYR A 98 8.50 1.35 -6.64
C TYR A 98 8.76 2.78 -7.13
N THR A 99 9.75 2.98 -7.99
CA THR A 99 10.22 4.32 -8.39
C THR A 99 9.79 4.70 -9.81
N CYS A 100 9.35 3.74 -10.61
CA CYS A 100 9.18 3.84 -12.06
C CYS A 100 10.44 4.33 -12.79
N GLU A 101 11.63 4.00 -12.28
CA GLU A 101 12.92 4.46 -12.80
C GLU A 101 13.84 3.27 -13.14
N PRO A 102 13.88 2.82 -14.41
CA PRO A 102 14.67 1.67 -14.83
C PRO A 102 16.16 1.96 -15.05
N GLU A 103 16.52 3.21 -15.38
CA GLU A 103 17.88 3.56 -15.84
C GLU A 103 18.83 3.80 -14.65
N LYS A 104 18.35 4.49 -13.62
CA LYS A 104 19.16 4.89 -12.46
C LYS A 104 18.58 4.43 -11.13
N VAL A 105 19.41 4.45 -10.10
CA VAL A 105 18.93 4.25 -8.73
C VAL A 105 18.21 5.53 -8.29
N SER A 106 16.96 5.38 -7.88
CA SER A 106 16.12 6.45 -7.34
C SER A 106 15.65 6.07 -5.94
N SER A 107 15.64 7.05 -5.04
CA SER A 107 15.02 6.96 -3.71
C SER A 107 13.58 7.48 -3.70
N GLU A 108 13.11 8.02 -4.82
CA GLU A 108 11.80 8.65 -4.95
C GLU A 108 10.79 7.67 -5.56
N GLY A 109 9.79 7.33 -4.76
CA GLY A 109 8.66 6.51 -5.18
C GLY A 109 7.61 7.29 -5.97
N TRP A 110 6.99 6.63 -6.95
CA TRP A 110 6.00 7.28 -7.81
C TRP A 110 4.72 7.63 -7.06
N LEU A 111 4.32 6.85 -6.03
CA LEU A 111 3.19 7.20 -5.17
C LEU A 111 3.53 8.41 -4.29
N GLY A 112 4.77 8.52 -3.80
CA GLY A 112 5.23 9.73 -3.09
C GLY A 112 5.10 10.99 -3.94
N LYS A 113 5.50 10.91 -5.22
CA LYS A 113 5.30 12.00 -6.21
C LYS A 113 3.81 12.30 -6.42
N ALA A 114 2.97 11.27 -6.53
CA ALA A 114 1.53 11.45 -6.64
C ALA A 114 0.92 12.14 -5.40
N VAL A 115 1.39 11.82 -4.19
CA VAL A 115 0.95 12.49 -2.95
C VAL A 115 1.33 13.97 -2.95
N ARG A 116 2.58 14.31 -3.31
CA ARG A 116 3.00 15.71 -3.48
C ARG A 116 2.10 16.44 -4.46
N ASP A 117 1.75 15.82 -5.59
CA ASP A 117 0.93 16.50 -6.60
C ASP A 117 -0.55 16.63 -6.16
N LEU A 118 -1.03 15.74 -5.28
CA LEU A 118 -2.36 15.77 -4.67
C LEU A 118 -2.47 16.76 -3.50
N ASP A 119 -1.40 16.92 -2.72
CA ASP A 119 -1.28 17.85 -1.58
C ASP A 119 0.08 18.58 -1.62
N PRO A 120 0.26 19.57 -2.53
CA PRO A 120 1.55 20.22 -2.75
C PRO A 120 2.07 21.02 -1.55
N LYS A 121 1.18 21.35 -0.62
CA LYS A 121 1.50 22.10 0.59
C LYS A 121 1.69 21.20 1.82
N GLY A 122 1.39 19.90 1.71
CA GLY A 122 1.44 18.97 2.83
C GLY A 122 0.48 19.34 3.97
N GLU A 123 -0.66 19.97 3.66
CA GLU A 123 -1.61 20.44 4.68
C GLU A 123 -2.23 19.26 5.46
N ASN A 124 -2.40 18.12 4.78
CA ASN A 124 -2.94 16.90 5.37
C ASN A 124 -1.89 15.79 5.46
N VAL A 125 -1.40 15.56 6.69
CA VAL A 125 -0.47 14.46 7.04
C VAL A 125 -1.05 13.05 6.77
N LEU A 126 -2.35 12.95 6.48
CA LEU A 126 -3.05 11.72 6.12
C LEU A 126 -3.47 11.67 4.65
N THR A 127 -2.91 12.52 3.76
CA THR A 127 -3.16 12.43 2.31
C THR A 127 -2.86 11.02 1.79
N ALA A 128 -1.80 10.39 2.31
CA ALA A 128 -1.51 8.98 2.13
C ALA A 128 -1.36 8.22 3.45
N VAL A 129 -1.91 7.01 3.48
CA VAL A 129 -1.79 6.09 4.62
C VAL A 129 -1.34 4.72 4.12
N ASN A 130 -0.25 4.21 4.70
CA ASN A 130 0.24 2.86 4.50
C ASN A 130 -0.18 1.98 5.69
N PHE A 131 -0.80 0.84 5.41
CA PHE A 131 -1.10 -0.19 6.40
C PHE A 131 -0.06 -1.30 6.30
N GLY A 132 0.92 -1.24 7.20
CA GLY A 132 2.08 -2.11 7.23
C GLY A 132 3.16 -1.59 8.16
N ARG A 133 4.21 -2.41 8.37
CA ARG A 133 5.39 -2.02 9.13
C ARG A 133 6.40 -1.34 8.19
N GLY A 134 6.80 -0.13 8.53
CA GLY A 134 7.73 0.67 7.73
C GLY A 134 7.09 1.31 6.50
N MET A 135 7.77 2.31 5.93
CA MET A 135 7.29 3.03 4.75
C MET A 135 7.74 2.28 3.47
N PRO A 136 6.82 1.90 2.58
CA PRO A 136 7.19 1.26 1.32
C PRO A 136 7.90 2.28 0.42
N ARG A 137 8.91 1.84 -0.33
CA ARG A 137 9.68 2.73 -1.20
C ARG A 137 8.81 3.44 -2.24
N ALA A 138 7.69 2.86 -2.67
CA ALA A 138 6.74 3.52 -3.56
C ALA A 138 6.20 4.85 -3.01
N LEU A 139 6.10 4.98 -1.68
CA LEU A 139 5.62 6.18 -0.99
C LEU A 139 6.74 7.11 -0.52
N SER A 140 8.01 6.72 -0.69
CA SER A 140 9.15 7.50 -0.25
C SER A 140 9.34 8.75 -1.12
N LEU A 141 9.20 9.94 -0.55
CA LEU A 141 9.60 11.19 -1.16
C LEU A 141 9.93 12.21 -0.07
N SER A 142 11.07 12.89 -0.17
CA SER A 142 11.46 13.90 0.82
C SER A 142 10.43 15.03 0.88
N GLY A 143 10.10 15.47 2.10
CA GLY A 143 9.10 16.52 2.35
C GLY A 143 7.64 16.09 2.17
N VAL A 144 7.37 14.82 1.90
CA VAL A 144 6.00 14.29 1.77
C VAL A 144 5.64 13.43 2.98
N PRO A 145 4.72 13.87 3.84
CA PRO A 145 4.30 13.08 4.99
C PRO A 145 3.43 11.89 4.55
N VAL A 146 3.76 10.71 5.07
CA VAL A 146 3.00 9.47 4.88
C VAL A 146 2.84 8.76 6.22
N ALA A 147 1.61 8.59 6.67
CA ALA A 147 1.34 7.82 7.88
C ALA A 147 1.51 6.32 7.62
N SER A 148 2.48 5.67 8.26
CA SER A 148 2.65 4.21 8.22
C SER A 148 2.14 3.56 9.50
N VAL A 149 1.07 2.80 9.37
CA VAL A 149 0.28 2.25 10.47
C VAL A 149 0.34 0.73 10.44
N ALA A 150 1.10 0.14 11.37
CA ALA A 150 1.15 -1.32 11.51
C ALA A 150 -0.14 -1.89 12.12
N GLN A 151 -0.70 -1.18 13.11
CA GLN A 151 -1.98 -1.50 13.73
C GLN A 151 -2.67 -0.19 14.09
N LEU A 152 -3.93 -0.03 13.65
CA LEU A 152 -4.63 1.26 13.73
C LEU A 152 -4.98 1.67 15.17
N ASP A 153 -5.20 0.69 16.04
CA ASP A 153 -5.51 0.87 17.47
C ASP A 153 -4.30 1.31 18.30
N THR A 154 -3.09 0.85 17.96
CA THR A 154 -1.85 1.15 18.70
C THR A 154 -0.98 2.21 18.03
N TYR A 155 -1.43 2.77 16.90
CA TYR A 155 -0.69 3.80 16.18
C TYR A 155 -0.47 5.06 17.05
N GLY A 156 0.76 5.58 16.99
CA GLY A 156 1.19 6.79 17.71
C GLY A 156 2.69 6.79 18.02
N VAL A 157 3.21 7.98 18.27
CA VAL A 157 4.56 8.18 18.81
C VAL A 157 4.50 8.04 20.32
N LEU A 158 5.47 7.32 20.90
CA LEU A 158 5.49 6.98 22.33
C LEU A 158 4.20 6.26 22.78
N SER A 159 3.65 5.39 21.93
CA SER A 159 2.39 4.67 22.16
C SER A 159 2.43 3.70 23.35
N SER A 160 3.63 3.37 23.85
CA SER A 160 3.84 2.61 25.09
C SER A 160 3.64 3.46 26.36
N LEU A 161 3.64 4.79 26.26
CA LEU A 161 3.38 5.70 27.37
C LEU A 161 1.88 6.02 27.46
N SER A 162 1.32 5.98 28.66
CA SER A 162 -0.10 6.27 28.93
C SER A 162 -0.27 7.31 30.03
N GLY A 163 -1.35 8.08 29.99
CA GLY A 163 -1.68 9.07 31.02
C GLY A 163 -0.85 10.36 30.92
N PRO A 164 -0.67 11.10 32.03
CA PRO A 164 -0.08 12.45 32.03
C PRO A 164 1.40 12.50 31.63
N THR A 165 2.09 11.37 31.58
CA THR A 165 3.48 11.27 31.13
C THR A 165 3.65 11.40 29.62
N ARG A 166 2.63 11.00 28.83
CA ARG A 166 2.70 11.06 27.35
C ARG A 166 2.75 12.51 26.82
N PRO A 167 1.91 13.46 27.29
CA PRO A 167 2.01 14.86 26.90
C PRO A 167 3.38 15.48 27.24
N ILE A 168 3.91 15.20 28.43
CA ILE A 168 5.22 15.72 28.91
C ILE A 168 6.37 15.19 28.03
N ALA A 169 6.34 13.89 27.70
CA ALA A 169 7.34 13.29 26.83
C ALA A 169 7.26 13.85 25.40
N MET A 170 6.06 14.16 24.90
CA MET A 170 5.86 14.78 23.59
C MET A 170 6.33 16.23 23.55
N GLU A 171 6.08 17.00 24.60
CA GLU A 171 6.59 18.37 24.75
C GLU A 171 8.12 18.38 24.78
N THR A 172 8.72 17.43 25.50
CA THR A 172 10.17 17.27 25.57
C THR A 172 10.75 16.88 24.21
N PHE A 173 10.14 15.94 23.49
CA PHE A 173 10.51 15.58 22.12
C PHE A 173 10.45 16.79 21.17
N THR A 174 9.36 17.55 21.22
CA THR A 174 9.18 18.74 20.38
C THR A 174 10.27 19.78 20.67
N ARG A 175 10.55 20.06 21.95
CA ARG A 175 11.59 21.02 22.33
C ARG A 175 12.98 20.58 21.86
N MET A 176 13.32 19.30 21.98
CA MET A 176 14.63 18.75 21.62
C MET A 176 14.88 18.70 20.10
N TYR A 177 13.84 18.39 19.31
CA TYR A 177 14.01 18.11 17.88
C TYR A 177 13.45 19.19 16.94
N THR A 178 12.62 20.13 17.42
CA THR A 178 12.09 21.23 16.59
C THR A 178 12.29 22.63 17.16
N GLY A 179 12.87 22.77 18.37
CA GLY A 179 13.15 24.06 19.00
C GLY A 179 14.30 24.85 18.32
N PRO A 180 14.55 26.11 18.74
CA PRO A 180 15.69 26.90 18.27
C PRO A 180 17.06 26.25 18.54
N GLU A 181 17.11 25.38 19.56
CA GLU A 181 18.28 24.61 19.99
C GLU A 181 18.33 23.20 19.36
N ALA A 182 17.30 22.80 18.60
CA ALA A 182 17.36 21.55 17.84
C ALA A 182 18.52 21.67 16.84
N GLY A 183 19.40 20.67 16.83
CA GLY A 183 20.65 20.67 16.07
C GLY A 183 20.48 20.78 14.54
N ASP A 184 21.41 20.17 13.81
CA ASP A 184 21.47 20.20 12.34
C ASP A 184 20.16 19.76 11.65
N GLU A 185 20.03 20.00 10.34
CA GLU A 185 18.86 19.77 9.49
C GLU A 185 18.20 18.39 9.70
N VAL A 186 19.01 17.36 9.96
CA VAL A 186 18.58 15.99 10.30
C VAL A 186 17.69 15.94 11.56
N MET A 187 18.06 16.68 12.61
CA MET A 187 17.30 16.70 13.87
C MET A 187 15.94 17.37 13.67
N ARG A 188 15.91 18.47 12.91
CA ARG A 188 14.65 19.15 12.54
C ARG A 188 13.74 18.25 11.71
N TYR A 189 14.30 17.49 10.77
CA TYR A 189 13.56 16.52 9.98
C TYR A 189 12.95 15.41 10.84
N MET A 190 13.72 14.85 11.80
CA MET A 190 13.22 13.86 12.75
C MET A 190 12.10 14.41 13.63
N GLY A 191 12.26 15.64 14.13
CA GLY A 191 11.26 16.32 14.93
C GLY A 191 9.95 16.53 14.18
N GLN A 192 10.02 17.06 12.95
CA GLN A 192 8.85 17.26 12.10
C GLN A 192 8.15 15.93 11.78
N THR A 193 8.91 14.90 11.43
CA THR A 193 8.37 13.55 11.17
C THR A 193 7.63 13.01 12.39
N GLY A 194 8.17 13.22 13.60
CA GLY A 194 7.52 12.80 14.85
C GLY A 194 6.23 13.55 15.13
N LEU A 195 6.19 14.86 14.90
CA LEU A 195 4.98 15.68 15.04
C LEU A 195 3.89 15.26 14.04
N ASP A 196 4.25 15.03 12.78
CA ASP A 196 3.33 14.60 11.74
C ASP A 196 2.75 13.21 12.06
N ALA A 197 3.58 12.29 12.55
CA ALA A 197 3.14 10.97 13.00
C ALA A 197 2.17 11.05 14.19
N GLN A 198 2.43 11.93 15.16
CA GLN A 198 1.54 12.14 16.31
C GLN A 198 0.20 12.76 15.89
N LYS A 199 0.23 13.81 15.06
CA LYS A 199 -0.99 14.42 14.48
C LYS A 199 -1.80 13.39 13.71
N GLY A 200 -1.13 12.57 12.88
CA GLY A 200 -1.77 11.48 12.15
C GLY A 200 -2.42 10.45 13.08
N ALA A 201 -1.76 10.10 14.18
CA ALA A 201 -2.27 9.12 15.14
C ALA A 201 -3.54 9.57 15.85
N ASP A 202 -3.59 10.82 16.31
CA ASP A 202 -4.75 11.37 17.00
C ASP A 202 -5.97 11.44 16.06
N ILE A 203 -5.75 11.84 14.80
CA ILE A 203 -6.80 11.88 13.78
C ILE A 203 -7.28 10.45 13.43
N LEU A 204 -6.36 9.50 13.23
CA LEU A 204 -6.70 8.13 12.84
C LEU A 204 -7.45 7.34 13.92
N ARG A 205 -7.16 7.57 15.21
CA ARG A 205 -7.92 6.96 16.32
C ARG A 205 -9.41 7.32 16.26
N SER A 206 -9.73 8.54 15.82
CA SER A 206 -11.12 8.97 15.64
C SER A 206 -11.86 8.23 14.49
N ALA A 207 -11.12 7.63 13.56
CA ALA A 207 -11.72 6.87 12.45
C ALA A 207 -12.28 5.51 12.92
N VAL A 208 -11.62 4.89 13.90
CA VAL A 208 -12.03 3.58 14.43
C VAL A 208 -13.39 3.66 15.10
N THR A 209 -13.62 4.70 15.90
CA THR A 209 -14.86 4.88 16.68
C THR A 209 -16.07 5.24 15.83
N LYS A 210 -15.86 5.87 14.66
CA LYS A 210 -16.93 6.27 13.75
C LYS A 210 -17.35 5.18 12.76
N TYR A 211 -16.60 4.08 12.68
CA TYR A 211 -16.83 3.07 11.67
C TYR A 211 -17.93 2.09 12.08
N ALA A 212 -18.90 1.91 11.18
CA ALA A 212 -19.91 0.85 11.26
C ALA A 212 -20.01 0.15 9.90
N SER A 213 -20.16 -1.17 9.91
CA SER A 213 -20.32 -1.98 8.70
C SER A 213 -21.02 -3.30 9.01
N THR A 214 -21.83 -3.77 8.07
CA THR A 214 -22.41 -5.12 8.09
C THR A 214 -21.47 -6.18 7.53
N VAL A 215 -20.37 -5.76 6.89
CA VAL A 215 -19.36 -6.67 6.32
C VAL A 215 -18.52 -7.28 7.43
N LYS A 216 -18.46 -8.62 7.46
CA LYS A 216 -17.57 -9.37 8.35
C LYS A 216 -16.20 -9.52 7.68
N TYR A 217 -15.16 -9.12 8.39
CA TYR A 217 -13.78 -9.33 7.99
C TYR A 217 -13.24 -10.58 8.71
N PRO A 218 -12.58 -11.51 8.01
CA PRO A 218 -11.97 -12.67 8.66
C PRO A 218 -10.97 -12.26 9.74
N GLU A 219 -11.11 -12.84 10.93
CA GLU A 219 -10.16 -12.65 12.03
C GLU A 219 -8.85 -13.38 11.74
N GLY A 220 -7.74 -12.87 12.27
CA GLY A 220 -6.41 -13.44 12.06
C GLY A 220 -5.87 -13.32 10.62
N ASN A 221 -6.59 -12.66 9.71
CA ASN A 221 -6.16 -12.46 8.32
C ASN A 221 -5.55 -11.03 8.14
N PRO A 222 -4.23 -10.92 7.89
CA PRO A 222 -3.55 -9.61 7.81
C PRO A 222 -4.07 -8.69 6.70
N ILE A 223 -4.36 -9.23 5.50
CA ILE A 223 -4.88 -8.42 4.39
C ILE A 223 -6.30 -7.93 4.71
N ALA A 224 -7.14 -8.77 5.33
CA ALA A 224 -8.48 -8.35 5.77
C ALA A 224 -8.40 -7.23 6.81
N ALA A 225 -7.46 -7.31 7.75
CA ALA A 225 -7.23 -6.25 8.74
C ALA A 225 -6.79 -4.93 8.09
N SER A 226 -5.85 -4.96 7.16
CA SER A 226 -5.41 -3.77 6.42
C SER A 226 -6.52 -3.14 5.58
N LEU A 227 -7.31 -3.95 4.87
CA LEU A 227 -8.44 -3.45 4.08
C LEU A 227 -9.58 -2.93 4.95
N LYS A 228 -9.82 -3.52 6.13
CA LYS A 228 -10.73 -2.97 7.14
C LYS A 228 -10.25 -1.60 7.61
N ALA A 229 -8.97 -1.46 7.93
CA ALA A 229 -8.38 -0.19 8.35
C ALA A 229 -8.50 0.89 7.24
N ALA A 230 -8.25 0.52 5.98
CA ALA A 230 -8.46 1.42 4.84
C ALA A 230 -9.92 1.89 4.74
N ALA A 231 -10.88 0.99 4.92
CA ALA A 231 -12.31 1.32 4.93
C ALA A 231 -12.66 2.26 6.10
N GLN A 232 -12.13 2.00 7.31
CA GLN A 232 -12.33 2.85 8.49
C GLN A 232 -11.87 4.29 8.23
N VAL A 233 -10.64 4.46 7.74
CA VAL A 233 -10.06 5.78 7.46
C VAL A 233 -10.80 6.48 6.32
N LYS A 234 -11.15 5.74 5.25
CA LYS A 234 -11.92 6.29 4.12
C LYS A 234 -13.29 6.79 4.55
N LEU A 235 -14.03 6.01 5.35
CA LEU A 235 -15.38 6.37 5.79
C LEU A 235 -15.38 7.49 6.86
N ALA A 236 -14.30 7.64 7.62
CA ALA A 236 -14.12 8.77 8.53
C ALA A 236 -13.89 10.11 7.81
N ASN A 237 -13.73 10.10 6.47
CA ASN A 237 -13.60 11.27 5.61
C ASN A 237 -12.45 12.22 6.02
N LEU A 238 -11.29 11.64 6.38
CA LEU A 238 -10.11 12.36 6.86
C LEU A 238 -9.26 13.01 5.74
N GLY A 239 -9.84 13.17 4.54
CA GLY A 239 -9.13 13.70 3.37
C GLY A 239 -8.11 12.76 2.73
N THR A 240 -7.98 11.51 3.21
CA THR A 240 -7.06 10.53 2.63
C THR A 240 -7.41 10.19 1.18
N ARG A 241 -6.42 10.31 0.30
CA ARG A 241 -6.54 10.10 -1.15
C ARG A 241 -5.91 8.81 -1.60
N LEU A 242 -4.94 8.30 -0.84
CA LEU A 242 -4.14 7.15 -1.23
C LEU A 242 -3.96 6.22 -0.03
N PHE A 243 -4.31 4.96 -0.23
CA PHE A 243 -4.07 3.88 0.72
C PHE A 243 -3.10 2.88 0.11
N TYR A 244 -2.15 2.41 0.90
CA TYR A 244 -1.23 1.36 0.49
C TYR A 244 -1.26 0.22 1.49
N THR A 245 -1.23 -1.01 1.00
CA THR A 245 -0.95 -2.18 1.83
C THR A 245 -0.32 -3.28 0.97
N ALA A 246 0.19 -4.30 1.63
CA ALA A 246 0.85 -5.42 1.00
C ALA A 246 0.29 -6.74 1.51
N HIS A 247 0.33 -7.76 0.66
CA HIS A 247 0.02 -9.14 0.98
C HIS A 247 1.10 -10.06 0.42
N GLY A 248 1.48 -11.08 1.19
CA GLY A 248 2.58 -11.98 0.89
C GLY A 248 3.17 -12.59 2.17
N SER A 249 4.38 -13.16 2.13
CA SER A 249 5.25 -13.26 0.94
C SER A 249 4.83 -14.39 0.00
N PHE A 250 4.83 -14.12 -1.30
CA PHE A 250 4.80 -15.15 -2.35
C PHE A 250 6.20 -15.70 -2.66
N ASP A 251 7.24 -15.18 -1.99
CA ASP A 251 8.63 -15.54 -2.23
C ASP A 251 8.94 -16.92 -1.61
N THR A 252 9.20 -17.90 -2.47
CA THR A 252 9.51 -19.28 -2.06
C THR A 252 10.98 -19.49 -1.72
N HIS A 253 11.88 -18.52 -1.99
CA HIS A 253 13.33 -18.67 -1.74
C HIS A 253 13.65 -18.85 -0.25
N ALA A 254 12.78 -18.39 0.65
CA ALA A 254 12.96 -18.55 2.09
C ALA A 254 12.77 -20.01 2.58
N SER A 255 12.30 -20.92 1.73
CA SER A 255 12.03 -22.33 2.08
C SER A 255 12.71 -23.33 1.15
N GLU A 256 13.62 -22.87 0.29
CA GLU A 256 14.49 -23.77 -0.47
C GLU A 256 15.53 -24.36 0.49
N LEU A 257 15.40 -25.66 0.78
CA LEU A 257 16.48 -26.42 1.38
C LEU A 257 17.65 -26.46 0.36
N PRO A 258 18.91 -26.31 0.82
CA PRO A 258 20.08 -26.38 -0.05
C PRO A 258 20.19 -27.71 -0.81
#